data_AF-A0A7S2FMB2-F1
#
_entry.id   AF-A0A7S2FMB2-F1
#
_cell.length_a   1.000
_cell.length_b   1.000
_cell.length_c   1.000
_cell.angle_alpha   90.00
_cell.angle_beta   90.00
_cell.angle_gamma   90.00
#
_symmetry.space_group_name_H-M   'P 1'
#
loop_
_entity.id
_entity.type
_entity.pdbx_description
1 polymer ?
#
loop_
_entity_poly.entity_id
_entity_poly.type
_entity_poly.pdbx_seq_one_letter_code
_entity_poly.pdbx_strand_id
1 'polypeptide(L)'
;RVLGDGMYKRNIAQVHKPTRMALDASSSPVVWKVDGEVLSATPTMEVEHTFTKLGKHTVEAGDYEFTVDSVAVRYEIRDLDDDDREGYFKALRSFYDISQDEGEALYGETYKSSDYLVREHIYGAADMACDHWHDDA
;
A
#
# COMPACT_ATOMS: atom_id res chain seq x y z
N ARG A 1 8.79 10.81 9.24
CA ARG A 1 9.78 9.77 9.66
C ARG A 1 9.99 8.86 8.46
N VAL A 2 11.23 8.49 8.16
CA VAL A 2 11.53 7.65 6.99
C VAL A 2 11.14 6.21 7.31
N LEU A 3 10.28 5.61 6.51
CA LEU A 3 9.95 4.19 6.64
C LEU A 3 11.19 3.37 6.30
N GLY A 4 11.49 2.35 7.10
CA GLY A 4 12.64 1.46 6.85
C GLY A 4 13.98 1.93 7.43
N ASP A 5 14.01 2.91 8.34
CA ASP A 5 15.22 3.38 9.05
C ASP A 5 15.77 2.38 10.10
N GLY A 6 15.28 1.14 10.12
CA GLY A 6 15.69 0.11 11.07
C GLY A 6 15.20 0.31 12.51
N MET A 7 14.45 1.39 12.80
CA MET A 7 13.88 1.62 14.15
C MET A 7 12.64 0.78 14.42
N TYR A 8 12.01 0.28 13.36
CA TYR A 8 11.01 -0.77 13.46
C TYR A 8 11.73 -2.11 13.58
N LYS A 9 11.29 -2.98 14.50
CA LYS A 9 11.84 -4.35 14.67
C LYS A 9 11.60 -5.27 13.46
N ARG A 10 11.17 -4.72 12.33
CA ARG A 10 10.78 -5.39 11.08
C ARG A 10 11.17 -4.49 9.91
N ASN A 11 11.51 -5.10 8.77
CA ASN A 11 11.69 -4.36 7.52
C ASN A 11 10.32 -4.01 6.96
N ILE A 12 10.07 -2.74 6.71
CA ILE A 12 8.77 -2.24 6.25
C ILE A 12 8.99 -1.46 4.95
N ALA A 13 8.17 -1.75 3.95
CA ALA A 13 8.09 -1.00 2.70
C ALA A 13 6.68 -0.45 2.52
N GLN A 14 6.57 0.72 1.88
CA GLN A 14 5.27 1.23 1.47
C GLN A 14 4.89 0.63 0.12
N VAL A 15 3.69 0.06 0.03
CA VAL A 15 3.16 -0.46 -1.22
C VAL A 15 3.09 0.66 -2.28
N HIS A 16 3.43 0.33 -3.53
CA HIS A 16 3.52 1.25 -4.66
C HIS A 16 4.52 2.41 -4.53
N LYS A 17 5.44 2.36 -3.55
CA LYS A 17 6.57 3.28 -3.47
C LYS A 17 7.89 2.57 -3.73
N PRO A 18 8.82 3.18 -4.47
CA PRO A 18 10.17 2.67 -4.62
C PRO A 18 10.84 2.49 -3.26
N THR A 19 11.40 1.30 -3.04
CA THR A 19 12.14 0.95 -1.82
C THR A 19 13.55 0.58 -2.22
N ARG A 20 14.53 1.31 -1.67
CA ARG A 20 15.95 0.99 -1.85
C ARG A 20 16.36 -0.08 -0.85
N MET A 21 16.90 -1.18 -1.35
CA MET A 21 17.54 -2.24 -0.57
C MET A 21 19.03 -2.21 -0.87
N ALA A 22 19.85 -2.24 0.17
CA ALA A 22 21.30 -2.13 0.03
C ALA A 22 22.00 -3.03 1.05
N LEU A 23 23.15 -3.56 0.66
CA LEU A 23 24.08 -4.24 1.56
C LEU A 23 25.03 -3.23 2.21
N ASP A 24 25.58 -3.60 3.36
CA ASP A 24 26.67 -2.85 3.98
C ASP A 24 27.89 -2.78 3.05
N ALA A 25 28.63 -1.67 3.11
CA ALA A 25 29.77 -1.41 2.22
C ALA A 25 30.91 -2.44 2.31
N SER A 26 30.97 -3.26 3.37
CA SER A 26 31.91 -4.36 3.52
C SER A 26 31.48 -5.66 2.84
N SER A 27 30.28 -5.72 2.27
CA SER A 27 29.72 -6.92 1.62
C SER A 27 30.20 -7.05 0.17
N SER A 28 30.01 -8.23 -0.42
CA SER A 28 30.19 -8.44 -1.86
C SER A 28 28.87 -8.22 -2.62
N PRO A 29 28.89 -7.78 -3.90
CA PRO A 29 27.68 -7.65 -4.71
C PRO A 29 26.96 -8.99 -4.86
N VAL A 30 25.62 -8.97 -4.85
CA VAL A 30 24.79 -10.18 -4.92
C VAL A 30 23.67 -10.04 -5.95
N VAL A 31 23.14 -11.17 -6.39
CA VAL A 31 21.87 -11.21 -7.12
C VAL A 31 20.74 -11.08 -6.11
N TRP A 32 19.84 -10.13 -6.38
CA TRP A 32 18.67 -9.86 -5.54
C TRP A 32 17.46 -10.60 -6.08
N LYS A 33 16.66 -11.18 -5.19
CA LYS A 33 15.34 -11.72 -5.52
C LYS A 33 14.27 -11.25 -4.55
N VAL A 34 13.05 -11.12 -5.05
CA VAL A 34 11.84 -10.91 -4.25
C VAL A 34 10.84 -11.99 -4.62
N ASP A 35 10.37 -12.75 -3.63
CA ASP A 35 9.45 -13.88 -3.80
C ASP A 35 9.90 -14.88 -4.89
N GLY A 36 11.21 -15.10 -4.97
CA GLY A 36 11.84 -15.98 -5.96
C GLY A 36 12.07 -15.34 -7.34
N GLU A 37 11.55 -14.14 -7.62
CA GLU A 37 11.78 -13.40 -8.86
C GLU A 37 13.08 -12.62 -8.81
N VAL A 38 13.95 -12.80 -9.79
CA VAL A 38 15.25 -12.10 -9.88
C VAL A 38 15.04 -10.64 -10.26
N LEU A 39 15.46 -9.73 -9.39
CA LEU A 39 15.38 -8.28 -9.64
C LEU A 39 16.54 -7.73 -10.45
N SER A 40 17.74 -8.31 -10.29
CA SER A 40 18.94 -7.89 -11.02
C SER A 40 19.67 -9.11 -11.57
N ALA A 41 19.83 -9.18 -12.89
CA ALA A 41 20.57 -10.25 -13.55
C ALA A 41 22.09 -10.19 -13.26
N THR A 42 22.60 -9.02 -12.86
CA THR A 42 24.00 -8.81 -12.49
C THR A 42 24.11 -8.62 -10.98
N PRO A 43 25.13 -9.16 -10.31
CA PRO A 43 25.35 -8.89 -8.89
C PRO A 43 25.52 -7.39 -8.62
N THR A 44 24.77 -6.84 -7.66
CA THR A 44 24.85 -5.42 -7.26
C THR A 44 24.88 -5.27 -5.74
N MET A 45 25.39 -4.12 -5.28
CA MET A 45 25.39 -3.76 -3.85
C MET A 45 24.02 -3.24 -3.38
N GLU A 46 23.19 -2.77 -4.31
CA GLU A 46 21.89 -2.20 -4.05
C GLU A 46 20.94 -2.46 -5.22
N VAL A 47 19.64 -2.39 -4.92
CA VAL A 47 18.57 -2.46 -5.91
C VAL A 47 17.41 -1.56 -5.45
N GLU A 48 16.69 -1.00 -6.41
CA GLU A 48 15.41 -0.35 -6.16
C GLU A 48 14.28 -1.30 -6.58
N HIS A 49 13.31 -1.50 -5.69
CA HIS A 49 12.15 -2.35 -5.94
C HIS A 49 10.87 -1.69 -5.44
N THR A 50 9.79 -1.83 -6.20
CA THR A 50 8.47 -1.35 -5.82
C THR A 50 7.55 -2.53 -5.55
N PHE A 51 7.23 -2.75 -4.28
CA PHE A 51 6.26 -3.77 -3.88
C PHE A 51 4.85 -3.34 -4.32
N THR A 52 4.16 -4.15 -5.12
CA THR A 52 2.82 -3.83 -5.64
C THR A 52 1.69 -4.59 -4.94
N LYS A 53 2.04 -5.51 -4.03
CA LYS A 53 1.09 -6.26 -3.21
C LYS A 53 1.30 -5.92 -1.74
N LEU A 54 0.22 -5.96 -0.97
CA LEU A 54 0.28 -5.85 0.48
C LEU A 54 0.66 -7.20 1.08
N GLY A 55 1.32 -7.16 2.23
CA GLY A 55 1.66 -8.35 3.01
C GLY A 55 3.16 -8.60 3.09
N LYS A 56 3.51 -9.85 3.38
CA LYS A 56 4.90 -10.28 3.59
C LYS A 56 5.52 -10.70 2.27
N HIS A 57 6.71 -10.19 2.01
CA HIS A 57 7.56 -10.54 0.88
C HIS A 57 8.87 -11.12 1.39
N THR A 58 9.38 -12.14 0.71
CA THR A 58 10.70 -12.73 1.02
C THR A 58 11.73 -12.10 0.10
N VAL A 59 12.78 -11.52 0.69
CA VAL A 59 13.90 -10.94 -0.04
C VAL A 59 15.12 -11.83 0.16
N GLU A 60 15.72 -12.25 -0.95
CA GLU A 60 16.99 -12.98 -0.98
C GLU A 60 18.07 -12.06 -1.55
N ALA A 61 19.20 -11.98 -0.86
CA ALA A 61 20.36 -11.20 -1.26
C ALA A 61 21.61 -12.08 -1.09
N GLY A 62 21.93 -12.89 -2.11
CA GLY A 62 22.98 -13.91 -1.97
C GLY A 62 22.62 -14.95 -0.90
N ASP A 63 23.45 -15.08 0.14
CA ASP A 63 23.22 -16.01 1.27
C ASP A 63 22.32 -15.43 2.36
N TYR A 64 21.86 -14.19 2.22
CA TYR A 64 20.96 -13.53 3.17
C TYR A 64 19.50 -13.71 2.74
N GLU A 65 18.63 -13.98 3.72
CA GLU A 65 17.18 -14.03 3.55
C GLU A 65 16.51 -13.21 4.64
N PHE A 66 15.56 -12.35 4.28
CA PHE A 66 14.77 -11.59 5.24
C PHE A 66 13.36 -11.29 4.72
N THR A 67 12.44 -11.04 5.65
CA THR A 67 11.07 -10.64 5.33
C THR A 67 10.94 -9.12 5.29
N VAL A 68 10.22 -8.62 4.29
CA VAL A 68 9.75 -7.23 4.18
C VAL A 68 8.22 -7.22 4.28
N ASP A 69 7.68 -6.45 5.21
CA ASP A 69 6.25 -6.18 5.32
C ASP A 69 5.89 -4.99 4.39
N SER A 70 5.25 -5.26 3.26
CA SER A 70 4.67 -4.25 2.35
C SER A 70 3.30 -3.80 2.89
N VAL A 71 3.17 -2.52 3.22
CA VAL A 71 1.99 -1.98 3.91
C VAL A 71 1.47 -0.71 3.26
N ALA A 72 0.18 -0.43 3.46
CA ALA A 72 -0.40 0.87 3.16
C ALA A 72 -0.13 1.82 4.34
N VAL A 73 0.48 2.97 4.07
CA VAL A 73 0.81 3.98 5.08
C VAL A 73 -0.12 5.17 4.94
N ARG A 74 -0.65 5.62 6.09
CA ARG A 74 -1.51 6.80 6.17
C ARG A 74 -0.67 7.99 6.58
N TYR A 75 -0.83 9.09 5.84
CA TYR A 75 -0.21 10.37 6.11
C TYR A 75 -1.26 11.42 6.38
N GLU A 76 -0.83 12.55 6.94
CA GLU A 76 -1.65 13.76 6.96
C GLU A 76 -1.69 14.34 5.53
N ILE A 77 -2.85 14.79 5.06
CA ILE A 77 -3.06 15.15 3.64
C ILE A 77 -2.21 16.35 3.17
N ARG A 78 -1.88 17.27 4.07
CA ARG A 78 -1.03 18.45 3.85
C ARG A 78 0.45 18.09 3.85
N ASP A 79 0.81 16.94 4.43
CA ASP A 79 2.17 16.41 4.43
C ASP A 79 2.47 15.57 3.17
N LEU A 80 1.48 15.30 2.31
CA LEU A 80 1.68 14.60 1.05
C LEU A 80 2.46 15.45 0.05
N ASP A 81 3.38 14.81 -0.68
CA ASP A 81 3.96 15.41 -1.87
C ASP A 81 2.91 15.60 -2.98
N ASP A 82 3.25 16.39 -4.00
CA ASP A 82 2.29 16.76 -5.04
C ASP A 82 1.79 15.54 -5.83
N ASP A 83 2.66 14.53 -6.05
CA ASP A 83 2.33 13.32 -6.79
C ASP A 83 1.35 12.44 -6.01
N ASP A 84 1.59 12.23 -4.71
CA ASP A 84 0.69 11.46 -3.84
C ASP A 84 -0.65 12.17 -3.64
N ARG A 85 -0.63 13.50 -3.48
CA ARG A 85 -1.85 14.29 -3.32
C ARG A 85 -2.71 14.24 -4.58
N GLU A 86 -2.11 14.39 -5.76
CA GLU A 86 -2.83 14.27 -7.03
C GLU A 86 -3.33 12.83 -7.25
N GLY A 87 -2.51 11.81 -6.95
CA GLY A 87 -2.90 10.41 -7.00
C GLY A 87 -4.13 10.11 -6.13
N TYR A 88 -4.15 10.65 -4.90
CA TYR A 88 -5.29 10.55 -4.00
C TYR A 88 -6.57 11.19 -4.58
N PHE A 89 -6.50 12.45 -5.03
CA PHE A 89 -7.69 13.14 -5.55
C PHE A 89 -8.19 12.55 -6.87
N LYS A 90 -7.29 12.03 -7.72
CA LYS A 90 -7.68 11.30 -8.93
C LYS A 90 -8.41 9.99 -8.60
N ALA A 91 -7.91 9.24 -7.61
CA ALA A 91 -8.59 8.05 -7.13
C ALA A 91 -9.97 8.39 -6.53
N LEU A 92 -10.05 9.45 -5.72
CA LEU A 92 -11.29 9.91 -5.11
C LEU A 92 -12.32 10.33 -6.15
N ARG A 93 -11.90 11.09 -7.17
CA ARG A 93 -12.76 11.46 -8.29
C ARG A 93 -13.31 10.22 -9.01
N SER A 94 -12.43 9.27 -9.33
CA SER A 94 -12.84 8.03 -9.99
C SER A 94 -13.86 7.27 -9.13
N PHE A 95 -13.67 7.23 -7.82
CA PHE A 95 -14.59 6.58 -6.89
C PHE A 95 -15.99 7.21 -6.84
N TYR A 96 -16.08 8.54 -6.96
CA TYR A 96 -17.37 9.25 -6.99
C TYR A 96 -18.04 9.25 -8.38
N ASP A 97 -17.26 9.15 -9.46
CA ASP A 97 -17.79 9.23 -10.82
C ASP A 97 -18.25 7.86 -11.36
N ILE A 98 -17.68 6.74 -10.87
CA ILE A 98 -17.99 5.39 -11.35
C ILE A 98 -19.27 4.85 -10.69
N SER A 99 -20.25 4.46 -11.51
CA SER A 99 -21.48 3.83 -11.04
C SER A 99 -21.27 2.41 -10.51
N GLN A 100 -22.24 1.86 -9.77
CA GLN A 100 -22.19 0.47 -9.29
C GLN A 100 -22.01 -0.53 -10.43
N ASP A 101 -22.85 -0.46 -11.46
CA ASP A 101 -22.84 -1.39 -12.59
C ASP A 101 -21.52 -1.31 -13.38
N GLU A 102 -21.03 -0.09 -13.62
CA GLU A 102 -19.74 0.14 -14.28
C GLU A 102 -18.58 -0.39 -13.46
N GLY A 103 -18.57 -0.12 -12.15
CA GLY A 103 -17.51 -0.58 -11.27
C GLY A 103 -17.50 -2.10 -11.07
N GLU A 104 -18.67 -2.76 -11.04
CA GLU A 104 -18.75 -4.22 -11.06
C GLU A 104 -18.20 -4.81 -12.36
N ALA A 105 -18.47 -4.18 -13.51
CA ALA A 105 -17.91 -4.59 -14.79
C ALA A 105 -16.38 -4.41 -14.85
N LEU A 106 -15.83 -3.36 -14.23
CA LEU A 106 -14.39 -3.05 -14.24
C LEU A 106 -13.59 -3.81 -13.18
N TYR A 107 -14.13 -3.95 -11.97
CA TYR A 107 -13.41 -4.41 -10.78
C TYR A 107 -13.98 -5.68 -10.14
N GLY A 108 -15.09 -6.21 -10.68
CA GLY A 108 -15.76 -7.42 -10.24
C GLY A 108 -16.92 -7.17 -9.27
N GLU A 109 -17.72 -8.21 -9.04
CA GLU A 109 -18.99 -8.18 -8.28
C GLU A 109 -18.85 -7.67 -6.83
N THR A 110 -17.64 -7.71 -6.28
CA THR A 110 -17.36 -7.20 -4.92
C THR A 110 -17.17 -5.68 -4.87
N TYR A 111 -17.16 -4.99 -6.02
CA TYR A 111 -17.09 -3.53 -6.07
C TYR A 111 -18.27 -2.89 -5.32
N LYS A 112 -18.02 -1.76 -4.66
CA LYS A 112 -19.04 -0.92 -4.01
C LYS A 112 -18.78 0.54 -4.35
N SER A 113 -19.74 1.15 -5.02
CA SER A 113 -19.73 2.56 -5.41
C SER A 113 -19.84 3.50 -4.19
N SER A 114 -19.54 4.78 -4.39
CA SER A 114 -19.78 5.81 -3.38
C SER A 114 -21.22 5.82 -2.88
N ASP A 115 -22.18 5.72 -3.81
CA ASP A 115 -23.61 5.75 -3.49
C ASP A 115 -24.04 4.54 -2.65
N TYR A 116 -23.46 3.37 -2.92
CA TYR A 116 -23.66 2.20 -2.08
C TYR A 116 -23.19 2.47 -0.65
N LEU A 117 -21.95 2.94 -0.47
CA LEU A 117 -21.39 3.17 0.88
C LEU A 117 -22.16 4.26 1.64
N VAL A 118 -22.58 5.33 0.97
CA VAL A 118 -23.41 6.39 1.57
C VAL A 118 -24.76 5.83 2.01
N ARG A 119 -25.40 5.00 1.20
CA ARG A 119 -26.67 4.36 1.54
C ARG A 119 -26.54 3.45 2.75
N GLU A 120 -25.50 2.60 2.79
CA GLU A 120 -25.24 1.74 3.95
C GLU A 120 -24.97 2.55 5.22
N HIS A 121 -24.26 3.68 5.11
CA HIS A 121 -24.06 4.59 6.23
C HIS A 121 -25.39 5.17 6.74
N ILE A 122 -26.27 5.63 5.83
CA ILE A 122 -27.59 6.16 6.20
C ILE A 122 -28.46 5.08 6.86
N TYR A 123 -28.46 3.85 6.32
CA TYR A 123 -29.22 2.75 6.92
C TYR A 123 -28.70 2.35 8.30
N GLY A 124 -27.37 2.34 8.49
CA GLY A 124 -26.78 2.11 9.81
C GLY A 124 -27.10 3.23 10.80
N ALA A 125 -27.13 4.48 10.35
CA ALA A 125 -27.49 5.63 11.18
C ALA A 125 -29.00 5.67 11.51
N ALA A 126 -29.86 5.20 10.60
CA ALA A 126 -31.32 5.17 10.81
C ALA A 126 -31.80 3.95 11.61
N ASP A 127 -30.90 3.01 11.96
CA ASP A 127 -31.23 1.86 12.80
C ASP A 127 -31.21 2.27 14.28
N MET A 128 -32.39 2.22 14.92
CA MET A 128 -32.57 2.56 16.35
C MET A 128 -31.68 1.75 17.30
N ALA A 129 -31.14 0.59 16.89
CA ALA A 129 -30.19 -0.18 17.69
C ALA A 129 -28.73 0.33 17.60
N CYS A 130 -28.41 1.14 16.58
CA CYS A 130 -27.07 1.66 16.29
C CYS A 130 -26.98 3.21 16.24
N ASP A 131 -28.11 3.92 16.29
CA ASP A 131 -28.21 5.39 16.30
C ASP A 131 -27.51 6.06 17.52
N HIS A 132 -27.16 5.28 18.55
CA HIS A 132 -26.34 5.76 19.68
C HIS A 132 -24.96 6.33 19.25
N TRP A 133 -24.46 6.04 18.04
CA TRP A 133 -23.23 6.67 17.52
C TRP A 133 -23.43 8.13 17.08
N HIS A 134 -24.67 8.56 16.85
CA HIS A 134 -25.03 9.91 16.44
C HIS A 134 -25.70 10.74 17.55
N ASP A 135 -26.02 10.13 18.70
CA ASP A 135 -26.70 10.80 19.82
C ASP A 135 -25.83 11.85 20.57
N ASP A 136 -24.49 11.75 20.48
CA ASP A 136 -23.54 12.65 21.18
C ASP A 136 -22.44 13.26 20.25
N ALA A 137 -22.68 13.36 18.94
CA ALA A 137 -21.73 13.96 17.97
C ALA A 137 -21.80 15.50 17.91
#